data_AF-A0A838NNQ7-F1
#
_entry.id   AF-A0A838NNQ7-F1
#
_cell.length_a   1.000
_cell.length_b   1.000
_cell.length_c   1.000
_cell.angle_alpha   90.00
_cell.angle_beta   90.00
_cell.angle_gamma   90.00
#
_symmetry.space_group_name_H-M   'P 1'
#
loop_
_entity.id
_entity.type
_entity.pdbx_description
1 polymer ?
#
loop_
_entity_poly.entity_id
_entity_poly.type
_entity_poly.pdbx_seq_one_letter_code
_entity_poly.pdbx_strand_id
1 'polypeptide(L)'
;MARPPLTPITWVGSARADLKAAPPEVQDVVGLALLQAQLGGIAPQAKRLKGDLSGVVEIVADVASGTYRAVYTAKLAGRLYVLHVFQKKSTRGIATPKHEIELIKARLRWARWHHTRRAAGRLPEEE
;
A
#
# COMPACT_ATOMS: atom_id res chain seq x y z
N MET A 1 -12.90 -15.20 21.71
CA MET A 1 -13.31 -14.86 20.33
C MET A 1 -12.14 -15.10 19.40
N ALA A 2 -12.31 -15.85 18.30
CA ALA A 2 -11.25 -16.10 17.34
C ALA A 2 -10.92 -14.80 16.58
N ARG A 3 -9.62 -14.45 16.49
CA ARG A 3 -9.19 -13.30 15.69
C ARG A 3 -9.40 -13.65 14.21
N PRO A 4 -10.12 -12.83 13.41
CA PRO A 4 -10.27 -13.10 11.99
C PRO A 4 -8.89 -13.20 11.33
N PRO A 5 -8.71 -14.10 10.34
CA PRO A 5 -7.44 -14.25 9.66
C PRO A 5 -7.03 -12.94 9.01
N LEU A 6 -5.76 -12.56 9.18
CA LEU A 6 -5.23 -11.32 8.60
C LEU A 6 -5.22 -11.41 7.07
N THR A 7 -5.68 -10.35 6.41
CA THR A 7 -5.55 -10.24 4.95
C THR A 7 -4.05 -10.26 4.59
N PRO A 8 -3.56 -11.19 3.76
CA PRO A 8 -2.13 -11.29 3.47
C PRO A 8 -1.65 -10.10 2.62
N ILE A 9 -0.40 -9.69 2.86
CA ILE A 9 0.27 -8.62 2.10
C ILE A 9 1.04 -9.23 0.92
N THR A 10 0.97 -8.57 -0.24
CA THR A 10 1.87 -8.76 -1.38
C THR A 10 2.66 -7.47 -1.59
N TRP A 11 3.98 -7.58 -1.59
CA TRP A 11 4.88 -6.47 -1.87
C TRP A 11 5.14 -6.37 -3.38
N VAL A 12 5.01 -5.18 -3.96
CA VAL A 12 5.24 -4.95 -5.39
C VAL A 12 6.57 -4.24 -5.61
N GLY A 13 7.40 -4.80 -6.48
CA GLY A 13 8.71 -4.24 -6.82
C GLY A 13 9.59 -4.03 -5.58
N SER A 14 10.20 -2.85 -5.49
CA SER A 14 11.13 -2.48 -4.41
C SER A 14 10.45 -2.15 -3.07
N ALA A 15 9.12 -2.09 -2.99
CA ALA A 15 8.41 -1.48 -1.86
C ALA A 15 8.79 -2.06 -0.47
N ARG A 16 9.08 -3.37 -0.39
CA ARG A 16 9.53 -4.00 0.86
C ARG A 16 10.94 -3.58 1.24
N ALA A 17 11.84 -3.52 0.26
CA ALA A 17 13.22 -3.09 0.48
C ALA A 17 13.27 -1.61 0.85
N ASP A 18 12.47 -0.77 0.17
CA ASP A 18 12.36 0.65 0.46
C ASP A 18 11.86 0.91 1.89
N LEU A 19 10.87 0.13 2.37
CA LEU A 19 10.40 0.21 3.76
C LEU A 19 11.49 -0.21 4.74
N LYS A 20 12.19 -1.31 4.48
CA LYS A 20 13.27 -1.80 5.36
C LYS A 20 14.46 -0.84 5.44
N ALA A 21 14.69 -0.07 4.39
CA ALA A 21 15.74 0.96 4.35
C ALA A 21 15.30 2.29 4.97
N ALA A 22 14.01 2.47 5.26
CA ALA A 22 13.49 3.65 5.92
C ALA A 22 13.87 3.68 7.41
N PRO A 23 13.86 4.86 8.06
CA PRO A 23 14.07 4.98 9.50
C PRO A 23 13.13 4.08 10.32
N PRO A 24 13.56 3.58 11.49
CA PRO A 24 12.74 2.69 12.33
C PRO A 24 11.34 3.25 12.63
N GLU A 25 11.23 4.55 12.89
CA GLU A 25 9.96 5.21 13.18
C GLU A 25 8.99 5.16 11.99
N VAL A 26 9.52 5.21 10.76
CA VAL A 26 8.72 5.03 9.54
C VAL A 26 8.25 3.59 9.41
N GLN A 27 9.12 2.63 9.73
CA GLN A 27 8.77 1.20 9.72
C GLN A 27 7.63 0.90 10.70
N ASP A 28 7.66 1.50 11.88
CA ASP A 28 6.62 1.33 12.90
C ASP A 28 5.28 1.94 12.46
N VAL A 29 5.29 3.20 11.99
CA VAL A 29 4.07 3.89 11.54
C VAL A 29 3.42 3.17 10.36
N VAL A 30 4.21 2.77 9.36
CA VAL A 30 3.72 2.07 8.18
C VAL A 30 3.31 0.64 8.54
N GLY A 31 4.09 -0.07 9.35
CA GLY A 31 3.80 -1.43 9.80
C GLY A 31 2.48 -1.52 10.56
N LEU A 32 2.26 -0.59 11.51
CA LEU A 32 1.00 -0.51 12.25
C LEU A 32 -0.18 -0.18 11.34
N ALA A 33 0.00 0.77 10.41
CA ALA A 33 -1.05 1.10 9.44
C ALA A 33 -1.41 -0.07 8.53
N LEU A 34 -0.41 -0.84 8.08
CA LEU A 34 -0.63 -2.04 7.28
C LEU A 34 -1.33 -3.12 8.10
N LEU A 35 -0.96 -3.34 9.37
CA LEU A 35 -1.64 -4.27 10.25
C LEU A 35 -3.13 -3.92 10.40
N GLN A 36 -3.45 -2.64 10.61
CA GLN A 36 -4.85 -2.19 10.66
C GLN A 36 -5.57 -2.44 9.34
N ALA A 37 -4.90 -2.21 8.21
CA ALA A 37 -5.44 -2.55 6.90
C ALA A 37 -5.68 -4.06 6.74
N GLN A 38 -4.81 -4.93 7.29
CA GLN A 38 -4.97 -6.38 7.22
C GLN A 38 -6.19 -6.87 8.00
N LEU A 39 -6.55 -6.14 9.05
CA LEU A 39 -7.74 -6.32 9.87
C LEU A 39 -9.01 -5.70 9.24
N GLY A 40 -8.91 -5.11 8.06
CA GLY A 40 -10.04 -4.46 7.36
C GLY A 40 -10.28 -2.99 7.74
N GLY A 41 -9.44 -2.42 8.61
CA GLY A 41 -9.52 -1.02 9.02
C GLY A 41 -8.77 -0.06 8.07
N ILE A 42 -8.84 1.23 8.40
CA ILE A 42 -8.04 2.29 7.79
C ILE A 42 -7.39 3.07 8.92
N ALA A 43 -6.07 3.18 8.88
CA ALA A 43 -5.34 3.90 9.91
C ALA A 43 -5.59 5.42 9.85
N PRO A 44 -5.52 6.14 10.98
CA PRO A 44 -5.69 7.60 11.00
C PRO A 44 -4.75 8.35 10.05
N GLN A 45 -3.52 7.85 9.92
CA GLN A 45 -2.48 8.37 9.03
C GLN A 45 -2.66 7.96 7.56
N ALA A 46 -3.73 7.23 7.23
CA ALA A 46 -4.00 6.71 5.90
C ALA A 46 -5.20 7.41 5.24
N LYS A 47 -5.05 7.80 3.97
CA LYS A 47 -6.08 8.48 3.19
C LYS A 47 -6.31 7.80 1.84
N ARG A 48 -7.57 7.71 1.44
CA ARG A 48 -7.95 7.18 0.13
C ARG A 48 -7.63 8.19 -0.96
N LEU A 49 -6.93 7.76 -2.00
CA LEU A 49 -6.66 8.58 -3.17
C LEU A 49 -7.89 8.61 -4.10
N LYS A 50 -8.03 9.71 -4.84
CA LYS A 50 -9.16 9.99 -5.76
C LYS A 50 -8.68 9.98 -7.22
N GLY A 51 -9.62 10.07 -8.16
CA GLY A 51 -9.34 10.09 -9.61
C GLY A 51 -8.75 8.78 -10.11
N ASP A 52 -7.69 8.86 -10.93
CA ASP A 52 -6.99 7.71 -11.53
C ASP A 52 -6.45 6.69 -10.51
N LEU A 53 -6.23 7.13 -9.27
CA LEU A 53 -5.76 6.28 -8.16
C LEU A 53 -6.90 5.86 -7.22
N SER A 54 -8.14 5.93 -7.69
CA SER A 54 -9.30 5.52 -6.90
C SER A 54 -9.18 4.06 -6.43
N GLY A 55 -9.23 3.86 -5.11
CA GLY A 55 -9.02 2.55 -4.49
C GLY A 55 -7.60 2.21 -4.11
N VAL A 56 -6.70 3.18 -4.26
CA VAL A 56 -5.40 3.20 -3.60
C VAL A 56 -5.52 4.00 -2.30
N VAL A 57 -4.75 3.61 -1.29
CA VAL A 57 -4.64 4.26 0.00
C VAL A 57 -3.19 4.68 0.20
N GLU A 58 -2.99 5.94 0.60
CA GLU A 58 -1.69 6.50 0.95
C GLU A 58 -1.61 6.63 2.48
N ILE A 59 -0.61 6.00 3.08
CA ILE A 59 -0.17 6.19 4.46
C ILE A 59 0.87 7.30 4.45
N VAL A 60 0.74 8.26 5.37
CA VAL A 60 1.71 9.33 5.60
C VAL A 60 2.43 9.06 6.92
N ALA A 61 3.76 9.07 6.90
CA ALA A 61 4.60 8.95 8.09
C ALA A 61 5.51 10.18 8.17
N ASP A 62 5.14 11.11 9.03
CA ASP A 62 5.93 12.32 9.29
C ASP A 62 6.87 12.05 10.48
N VAL A 63 8.17 12.03 10.19
CA VAL A 63 9.22 11.80 11.19
C VAL A 63 10.26 12.93 11.11
N ALA A 64 11.17 12.99 12.08
CA ALA A 64 12.20 14.04 12.14
C ALA A 64 13.09 14.10 10.88
N SER A 65 13.34 12.95 10.24
CA SER A 65 14.12 12.85 9.01
C SER A 65 13.31 13.19 7.73
N GLY A 66 12.02 13.49 7.85
CA GLY A 66 11.15 13.94 6.78
C GLY A 66 9.85 13.16 6.65
N THR A 67 9.09 13.48 5.60
CA THR A 67 7.81 12.83 5.30
C THR A 67 8.01 11.63 4.40
N TYR A 68 7.58 10.46 4.85
CA TYR A 68 7.52 9.23 4.06
C TYR A 68 6.08 8.89 3.70
N ARG A 69 5.92 8.23 2.56
CA ARG A 69 4.62 7.76 2.09
C ARG A 69 4.69 6.30 1.72
N ALA A 70 3.71 5.53 2.17
CA ALA A 70 3.50 4.15 1.76
C ALA A 70 2.15 4.02 1.08
N VAL A 71 2.10 3.36 -0.07
CA VAL A 71 0.93 3.33 -0.95
C VAL A 71 0.50 1.88 -1.14
N TYR A 72 -0.77 1.58 -0.87
CA TYR A 72 -1.30 0.23 -1.02
C TYR A 72 -2.71 0.21 -1.62
N THR A 73 -3.15 -0.95 -2.11
CA THR A 73 -4.55 -1.17 -2.50
C THR A 73 -5.12 -2.44 -1.84
N ALA A 74 -6.36 -2.33 -1.39
CA ALA A 74 -7.14 -3.42 -0.78
C ALA A 74 -8.31 -3.89 -1.68
N LYS A 75 -8.49 -3.28 -2.86
CA LYS A 75 -9.62 -3.58 -3.76
C LYS A 75 -9.50 -4.92 -4.51
N LEU A 76 -8.36 -5.60 -4.41
CA LEU A 76 -8.08 -6.84 -5.12
C LEU A 76 -8.34 -8.01 -4.16
N ALA A 77 -9.62 -8.37 -4.07
CA ALA A 77 -10.24 -9.23 -3.06
C ALA A 77 -9.29 -10.33 -2.54
N GLY A 78 -9.04 -10.30 -1.23
CA GLY A 78 -8.25 -11.29 -0.51
C GLY A 78 -6.78 -10.95 -0.27
N ARG A 79 -6.25 -9.81 -0.78
CA ARG A 79 -4.86 -9.37 -0.50
C ARG A 79 -4.70 -7.86 -0.45
N LEU A 80 -3.74 -7.41 0.36
CA LEU A 80 -3.24 -6.04 0.32
C LEU A 80 -2.00 -5.97 -0.57
N TYR A 81 -2.03 -5.14 -1.61
CA TYR A 81 -0.85 -4.90 -2.44
C TYR A 81 -0.17 -3.62 -2.00
N VAL A 82 1.02 -3.71 -1.41
CA VAL A 82 1.85 -2.54 -1.12
C VAL A 82 2.62 -2.19 -2.38
N LEU A 83 2.23 -1.08 -2.99
CA LEU A 83 2.68 -0.62 -4.30
C LEU A 83 4.00 0.12 -4.19
N HIS A 84 4.15 1.05 -3.24
CA HIS A 84 5.36 1.86 -3.15
C HIS A 84 5.58 2.41 -1.74
N VAL A 85 6.84 2.60 -1.37
CA VAL A 85 7.27 3.32 -0.17
C VAL A 85 8.38 4.28 -0.61
N PHE A 86 8.26 5.56 -0.30
CA PHE A 86 9.23 6.59 -0.71
C PHE A 86 9.24 7.76 0.26
N GLN A 87 10.38 8.46 0.33
CA GLN A 87 10.50 9.73 1.03
C GLN A 87 10.07 10.87 0.11
N LYS A 88 9.16 11.73 0.56
CA LYS A 88 8.82 12.95 -0.16
C LYS A 88 9.99 13.94 -0.05
N LYS A 89 10.74 14.11 -1.13
CA LYS A 89 11.94 14.99 -1.15
C LYS A 89 11.65 16.49 -1.35
N SER A 90 10.46 16.89 -1.81
CA SER A 90 10.13 18.31 -2.01
C SER A 90 9.38 18.92 -0.82
N THR A 91 9.89 20.04 -0.31
CA THR A 91 9.24 20.91 0.69
C THR A 91 8.22 21.87 0.07
N ARG A 92 8.30 22.14 -1.24
CA ARG A 92 7.32 22.97 -1.97
C ARG A 92 6.36 22.08 -2.75
N GLY A 93 5.08 22.12 -2.35
CA GLY A 93 3.98 21.42 -3.01
C GLY A 93 3.38 20.28 -2.17
N ILE A 94 2.05 20.29 -2.08
CA ILE A 94 1.23 19.23 -1.46
C ILE A 94 1.24 17.96 -2.36
N ALA A 95 1.43 18.17 -3.67
CA ALA A 95 1.34 17.14 -4.69
C ALA A 95 2.50 16.14 -4.63
N THR A 96 2.16 14.87 -4.83
CA THR A 96 3.12 13.80 -5.09
C THR A 96 3.82 14.05 -6.43
N PRO A 97 5.15 13.90 -6.55
CA PRO A 97 5.83 14.08 -7.83
C PRO A 97 5.26 13.18 -8.93
N LYS A 98 5.27 13.65 -10.18
CA LYS A 98 4.67 12.91 -11.32
C LYS A 98 5.27 11.52 -11.50
N HIS A 99 6.59 11.37 -11.33
CA HIS A 99 7.26 10.07 -11.46
C HIS A 99 6.75 9.04 -10.44
N GLU A 100 6.49 9.47 -9.20
CA GLU A 100 5.92 8.61 -8.16
C GLU A 100 4.50 8.17 -8.53
N ILE A 101 3.69 9.09 -9.05
CA ILE A 101 2.33 8.79 -9.52
C ILE A 101 2.36 7.76 -10.65
N GLU A 102 3.23 7.94 -11.64
CA GLU A 102 3.36 7.00 -12.76
C GLU A 102 3.86 5.63 -12.31
N LEU A 103 4.80 5.57 -11.37
CA LEU A 103 5.28 4.32 -10.77
C LEU A 103 4.16 3.60 -10.01
N ILE A 104 3.36 4.32 -9.22
CA ILE A 104 2.18 3.77 -8.53
C ILE A 104 1.19 3.21 -9.54
N LYS A 105 0.89 3.94 -10.63
CA LYS A 105 0.00 3.49 -11.70
C LYS A 105 0.51 2.20 -12.36
N ALA A 106 1.80 2.14 -12.68
CA ALA A 106 2.42 0.95 -13.27
C ALA A 106 2.34 -0.27 -12.34
N ARG A 107 2.67 -0.08 -11.05
CA ARG A 107 2.61 -1.15 -10.04
C ARG A 107 1.18 -1.58 -9.74
N LEU A 108 0.19 -0.67 -9.81
CA LEU A 108 -1.23 -1.01 -9.69
C LEU A 108 -1.72 -1.85 -10.88
N ARG A 109 -1.29 -1.54 -12.11
CA ARG A 109 -1.58 -2.38 -13.28
C ARG A 109 -1.01 -3.79 -13.10
N TRP A 110 0.24 -3.90 -12.63
CA TRP A 110 0.85 -5.19 -12.33
C TRP A 110 0.07 -5.95 -11.24
N ALA A 111 -0.32 -5.28 -10.16
CA ALA A 111 -1.10 -5.89 -9.08
C ALA A 111 -2.44 -6.43 -9.56
N ARG A 112 -3.15 -5.69 -10.43
CA ARG A 112 -4.39 -6.15 -11.08
C ARG A 112 -4.14 -7.41 -11.90
N TRP A 113 -3.13 -7.42 -12.76
CA TRP A 113 -2.76 -8.60 -13.56
C TRP A 113 -2.40 -9.80 -12.69
N HIS A 114 -1.58 -9.61 -11.64
CA HIS A 114 -1.19 -10.67 -10.71
C HIS A 114 -2.42 -11.25 -9.98
N HIS A 115 -3.36 -10.38 -9.57
CA HIS A 115 -4.61 -10.82 -8.97
C HIS A 115 -5.47 -11.64 -9.94
N THR A 116 -5.68 -11.16 -11.17
CA THR A 116 -6.48 -11.89 -12.18
C THR A 116 -5.90 -13.25 -12.52
N ARG A 117 -4.57 -13.38 -12.66
CA ARG A 117 -3.92 -14.67 -12.89
C ARG A 117 -4.10 -15.66 -11.73
N ARG A 118 -4.13 -15.15 -10.50
CA ARG A 118 -4.42 -15.99 -9.33
C ARG A 118 -5.89 -16.37 -9.22
N ALA A 119 -6.80 -15.46 -9.57
CA ALA A 119 -8.23 -15.75 -9.62
C ALA A 119 -8.56 -16.81 -10.69
N ALA A 120 -7.95 -16.73 -11.87
CA ALA A 120 -8.13 -17.73 -12.93
C ALA A 120 -7.63 -19.14 -12.55
N GLY A 121 -6.75 -19.26 -11.55
CA GLY A 121 -6.29 -20.54 -11.01
C GLY A 121 -7.06 -21.04 -9.78
N ARG A 122 -8.07 -20.31 -9.31
CA ARG A 122 -8.96 -20.70 -8.22
C ARG A 122 -10.35 -20.93 -8.81
N LEU A 123 -10.68 -22.17 -9.14
CA LEU A 123 -12.07 -22.58 -9.40
C LEU A 123 -12.93 -22.18 -8.19
N PRO A 124 -14.20 -21.79 -8.38
CA PRO A 124 -15.09 -21.57 -7.24
C PRO A 124 -15.17 -22.88 -6.46
N GLU A 125 -14.81 -22.86 -5.18
CA GLU A 125 -15.32 -23.88 -4.27
C GLU A 125 -16.83 -23.59 -4.17
N GLU A 126 -17.61 -24.48 -4.80
CA GLU A 126 -19.06 -24.48 -4.72
C GLU A 126 -19.45 -24.75 -3.25
N GLU A 127 -20.25 -23.85 -2.68
CA GLU A 127 -21.14 -24.16 -1.55
C GLU A 127 -22.57 -24.23 -2.09
#